data_AF-A0A161SGA5-F1
#
_entry.id   AF-A0A161SGA5-F1
#
_cell.length_a   1.000
_cell.length_b   1.000
_cell.length_c   1.000
_cell.angle_alpha   90.00
_cell.angle_beta   90.00
_cell.angle_gamma   90.00
#
_symmetry.space_group_name_H-M   'P 1'
#
loop_
_entity.id
_entity.type
_entity.pdbx_description
1 polymer ?
#
loop_
_entity_poly.entity_id
_entity_poly.type
_entity_poly.pdbx_seq_one_letter_code
_entity_poly.pdbx_strand_id
1 'polypeptide(L)'
;MNEVREIVVLVLILIGALLCLTAAIGLLRFRDVPMRLHAATKPQVLGLLLICVAIALALESWGVAAFLVPVMLIQLATAPLSAHMVGRQAYRNGTIDERSLVVDDLADDRRTPPAAGG
;
A
#
# COMPACT_ATOMS: atom_id res chain seq x y z
N MET A 1 -1.71 -25.27 -24.09
CA MET A 1 -1.42 -23.91 -23.56
C MET A 1 -0.76 -23.15 -24.69
N ASN A 2 -1.29 -22.00 -25.09
CA ASN A 2 -0.73 -21.23 -26.21
C ASN A 2 0.57 -20.55 -25.75
N GLU A 3 1.68 -20.71 -26.48
CA GLU A 3 3.00 -20.15 -26.10
C GLU A 3 2.93 -18.64 -25.76
N VAL A 4 2.14 -17.89 -26.53
CA VAL A 4 1.91 -16.44 -26.30
C VAL A 4 1.36 -16.18 -24.90
N ARG A 5 0.44 -17.02 -24.41
CA ARG A 5 -0.17 -16.88 -23.08
C ARG A 5 0.85 -17.11 -21.97
N GLU A 6 1.74 -18.09 -22.13
CA GLU A 6 2.80 -18.35 -21.15
C GLU A 6 3.75 -17.16 -21.03
N ILE A 7 4.14 -16.57 -22.16
CA ILE A 7 4.98 -15.36 -22.19
C ILE A 7 4.27 -14.20 -21.50
N VAL A 8 2.98 -13.98 -21.78
CA VAL A 8 2.19 -12.92 -21.14
C VAL A 8 2.14 -13.13 -19.62
N VAL A 9 1.83 -14.34 -19.16
CA VAL A 9 1.79 -14.68 -17.73
C VAL A 9 3.15 -14.42 -17.07
N LEU A 10 4.25 -14.85 -17.70
CA LEU A 10 5.61 -14.66 -17.19
C LEU A 10 5.94 -13.17 -17.04
N VAL A 11 5.64 -12.37 -18.06
CA VAL A 11 5.88 -10.92 -18.05
C VAL A 11 5.07 -10.24 -16.95
N LEU A 12 3.78 -10.58 -16.80
CA LEU A 12 2.95 -10.01 -15.74
C LEU A 12 3.49 -10.34 -14.34
N ILE A 13 3.91 -11.58 -14.10
CA ILE A 13 4.50 -11.99 -12.82
C ILE A 13 5.81 -11.23 -12.57
N LEU A 14 6.67 -11.11 -13.58
CA LEU A 14 7.96 -10.43 -13.46
C LEU A 14 7.77 -8.94 -13.10
N ILE A 15 6.88 -8.25 -13.82
CA ILE A 15 6.56 -6.84 -13.54
C ILE A 15 5.93 -6.70 -12.15
N GLY A 16 4.98 -7.58 -11.81
CA GLY A 16 4.35 -7.58 -10.49
C GLY A 16 5.36 -7.77 -9.35
N ALA A 17 6.30 -8.70 -9.52
CA ALA A 17 7.37 -8.96 -8.56
C ALA A 17 8.33 -7.76 -8.41
N LEU A 18 8.71 -7.13 -9.53
CA LEU A 18 9.54 -5.92 -9.51
C LEU A 18 8.83 -4.77 -8.79
N LEU A 19 7.54 -4.57 -9.02
CA LEU A 19 6.76 -3.55 -8.29
C LEU A 19 6.71 -3.84 -6.79
N CYS A 20 6.45 -5.09 -6.38
CA CYS A 20 6.49 -5.48 -4.97
C CYS A 20 7.88 -5.24 -4.35
N LEU A 21 8.96 -5.54 -5.09
CA LEU A 21 10.32 -5.29 -4.64
C LEU A 21 10.58 -3.77 -4.47
N THR A 22 10.15 -2.94 -5.43
CA THR A 22 10.29 -1.48 -5.31
C THR A 22 9.49 -0.91 -4.15
N ALA A 23 8.32 -1.47 -3.82
CA ALA A 23 7.54 -1.08 -2.65
C ALA A 23 8.31 -1.39 -1.35
N ALA A 24 8.90 -2.58 -1.25
CA ALA A 24 9.70 -2.98 -0.10
C ALA A 24 10.96 -2.10 0.06
N ILE A 25 11.66 -1.81 -1.05
CA ILE A 25 12.83 -0.91 -1.05
C ILE A 25 12.42 0.51 -0.64
N GLY A 26 11.30 1.02 -1.16
CA GLY A 26 10.77 2.33 -0.79
C GLY A 26 10.45 2.43 0.70
N LEU A 27 9.86 1.38 1.27
CA LEU A 27 9.55 1.31 2.71
C LEU A 27 10.80 1.42 3.60
N LEU A 28 11.94 0.88 3.15
CA LEU A 28 13.21 0.90 3.87
C LEU A 28 14.03 2.18 3.60
N ARG A 29 13.90 2.78 2.41
CA ARG A 29 14.69 3.94 1.99
C ARG A 29 14.15 5.26 2.52
N PHE A 30 12.83 5.42 2.60
CA PHE A 30 12.23 6.68 3.05
C PHE A 30 12.25 6.78 4.57
N ARG A 31 12.66 7.94 5.11
CA ARG A 31 12.66 8.22 6.56
C ARG A 31 11.29 8.70 7.04
N ASP A 32 10.56 9.45 6.22
CA ASP A 32 9.27 10.03 6.61
C ASP A 32 8.13 9.03 6.46
N VAL A 33 7.29 8.93 7.50
CA VAL A 33 6.16 8.00 7.54
C VAL A 33 5.18 8.17 6.37
N PRO A 34 4.77 9.39 5.97
CA PRO A 34 3.88 9.56 4.81
C PRO A 34 4.51 9.07 3.51
N MET A 35 5.81 9.32 3.32
CA MET A 35 6.55 8.92 2.13
C MET A 35 6.76 7.40 2.08
N ARG A 36 7.01 6.76 3.23
CA ARG A 36 7.04 5.30 3.39
C ARG A 36 5.69 4.65 3.05
N LEU A 37 4.58 5.21 3.55
CA LEU A 37 3.24 4.70 3.27
C LEU A 37 2.89 4.82 1.79
N HIS A 38 3.23 5.94 1.15
CA HIS A 38 3.01 6.14 -0.26
C HIS A 38 3.77 5.14 -1.13
N ALA A 39 5.06 4.96 -0.81
CA ALA A 39 5.95 4.05 -1.51
C ALA A 39 5.59 2.57 -1.28
N ALA A 40 5.08 2.23 -0.10
CA ALA A 40 4.71 0.86 0.24
C ALA A 40 3.33 0.46 -0.29
N THR A 41 2.41 1.40 -0.50
CA THR A 41 1.03 1.08 -0.90
C THR A 41 0.84 1.07 -2.42
N LYS A 42 1.35 2.08 -3.15
CA LYS A 42 1.04 2.22 -4.58
C LYS A 42 1.64 1.13 -5.48
N PRO A 43 2.96 0.87 -5.43
CA PRO A 43 3.55 -0.17 -6.27
C PRO A 43 3.10 -1.56 -5.80
N GLN A 44 2.87 -1.75 -4.50
CA GLN A 44 2.42 -3.03 -3.94
C GLN A 44 1.03 -3.44 -4.41
N VAL A 45 0.04 -2.54 -4.37
CA VAL A 45 -1.33 -2.84 -4.82
C VAL A 45 -1.35 -3.14 -6.32
N LEU A 46 -0.59 -2.38 -7.12
CA LEU A 46 -0.47 -2.63 -8.56
C LEU A 46 0.27 -3.95 -8.85
N GLY A 47 1.33 -4.25 -8.10
CA GLY A 47 2.09 -5.49 -8.23
C GLY A 47 1.24 -6.72 -7.92
N LEU A 48 0.45 -6.66 -6.83
CA LEU A 48 -0.48 -7.74 -6.49
C LEU A 48 -1.56 -7.90 -7.57
N LEU A 49 -2.13 -6.80 -8.07
CA LEU A 49 -3.14 -6.85 -9.12
C LEU A 49 -2.60 -7.58 -10.38
N LEU A 50 -1.38 -7.26 -10.82
CA LEU A 50 -0.76 -7.92 -11.97
C LEU A 50 -0.55 -9.41 -11.73
N ILE A 51 -0.12 -9.80 -10.52
CA ILE A 51 0.05 -11.21 -10.15
C ILE A 51 -1.31 -11.93 -10.13
N CYS A 52 -2.36 -11.32 -9.57
CA CYS A 52 -3.71 -11.89 -9.59
C CYS A 52 -4.22 -12.09 -11.03
N VAL A 53 -4.03 -11.10 -11.91
CA VAL A 53 -4.38 -11.23 -13.33
C VAL A 53 -3.58 -12.35 -14.00
N ALA A 54 -2.28 -12.47 -13.72
CA ALA A 54 -1.47 -13.55 -14.25
C ALA A 54 -1.97 -14.93 -13.80
N ILE A 55 -2.35 -15.08 -12.53
CA ILE A 55 -2.90 -16.32 -11.95
C ILE A 55 -4.25 -16.66 -12.60
N ALA A 56 -5.15 -15.69 -12.72
CA ALA A 56 -6.44 -15.87 -13.38
C ALA A 56 -6.24 -16.30 -14.84
N LEU A 57 -5.33 -15.65 -15.55
CA LEU A 57 -4.98 -15.98 -16.91
C LEU A 57 -4.35 -17.37 -17.01
N ALA A 58 -3.51 -17.80 -16.07
CA ALA A 58 -2.77 -19.06 -16.11
C ALA A 58 -3.62 -20.30 -15.77
N LEU A 59 -4.60 -20.15 -14.88
CA LEU A 59 -5.42 -21.27 -14.40
C LEU A 59 -6.77 -21.39 -15.09
N GLU A 60 -7.28 -20.31 -15.72
CA GLU A 60 -8.56 -20.29 -16.46
C GLU A 60 -9.75 -20.89 -15.66
N SER A 61 -9.68 -20.84 -14.34
CA SER A 61 -10.66 -21.43 -13.43
C SER A 61 -11.51 -20.34 -12.80
N TRP A 62 -12.82 -20.46 -12.95
CA TRP A 62 -13.78 -19.53 -12.35
C TRP A 62 -13.71 -19.54 -10.83
N GLY A 63 -13.42 -20.70 -10.23
CA GLY A 63 -13.19 -20.83 -8.79
C GLY A 63 -11.99 -20.00 -8.33
N VAL A 64 -10.88 -20.06 -9.06
CA VAL A 64 -9.68 -19.26 -8.76
C VAL A 64 -9.97 -17.77 -8.91
N ALA A 65 -10.61 -17.36 -10.01
CA ALA A 65 -10.98 -15.97 -10.24
C ALA A 65 -11.89 -15.43 -9.11
N ALA A 66 -12.86 -16.22 -8.65
CA ALA A 66 -13.72 -15.86 -7.53
C ALA A 66 -12.96 -15.67 -6.21
N PHE A 67 -11.91 -16.46 -5.96
CA PHE A 67 -11.04 -16.30 -4.79
C PHE A 67 -10.11 -15.08 -4.87
N LEU A 68 -9.73 -14.64 -6.08
CA LEU A 68 -8.87 -13.45 -6.24
C LEU A 68 -9.61 -12.14 -5.95
N VAL A 69 -10.93 -12.09 -6.14
CA VAL A 69 -11.76 -10.92 -5.83
C VAL A 69 -11.64 -10.50 -4.35
N PRO A 70 -11.94 -11.36 -3.35
CA PRO A 70 -11.79 -10.99 -1.94
C PRO A 70 -10.33 -10.71 -1.57
N VAL A 71 -9.34 -11.36 -2.18
CA VAL A 71 -7.92 -11.03 -1.97
C VAL A 71 -7.63 -9.58 -2.34
N MET A 72 -8.08 -9.13 -3.52
CA MET A 72 -7.91 -7.75 -3.96
C MET A 72 -8.69 -6.76 -3.09
N LEU A 73 -9.93 -7.10 -2.71
CA LEU A 73 -10.75 -6.24 -1.85
C LEU A 73 -10.13 -6.06 -0.46
N ILE A 74 -9.68 -7.15 0.16
CA ILE A 74 -9.00 -7.11 1.45
C ILE A 74 -7.70 -6.31 1.30
N GLN A 75 -6.90 -6.55 0.27
CA GLN A 75 -5.66 -5.78 0.07
C GLN A 75 -5.91 -4.27 -0.07
N LEU A 76 -6.95 -3.89 -0.82
CA LEU A 76 -7.37 -2.50 -1.00
C LEU A 76 -7.92 -1.88 0.28
N ALA A 77 -8.49 -2.66 1.20
CA ALA A 77 -8.91 -2.19 2.51
C ALA A 77 -7.73 -2.12 3.50
N THR A 78 -6.83 -3.10 3.48
CA THR A 78 -5.67 -3.18 4.38
C THR A 78 -4.71 -2.01 4.18
N ALA A 79 -4.47 -1.61 2.93
CA ALA A 79 -3.58 -0.49 2.60
C ALA A 79 -3.98 0.86 3.26
N PRO A 80 -5.20 1.40 3.06
CA PRO A 80 -5.63 2.65 3.70
C PRO A 80 -5.83 2.51 5.21
N LEU A 81 -6.31 1.37 5.71
CA LEU A 81 -6.42 1.14 7.16
C LEU A 81 -5.06 1.19 7.84
N SER A 82 -4.07 0.50 7.25
CA SER A 82 -2.68 0.53 7.76
C SER A 82 -2.10 1.94 7.67
N ALA A 83 -2.32 2.64 6.55
CA ALA A 83 -1.86 4.01 6.38
C ALA A 83 -2.47 4.96 7.42
N HIS A 84 -3.77 4.83 7.71
CA HIS A 84 -4.45 5.65 8.71
C HIS A 84 -3.95 5.35 10.13
N MET A 85 -3.83 4.08 10.50
CA MET A 85 -3.31 3.68 11.82
C MET A 85 -1.86 4.14 12.04
N VAL A 86 -0.99 3.91 11.05
CA VAL A 86 0.43 4.28 11.10
C VAL A 86 0.57 5.80 11.08
N GLY A 87 -0.19 6.53 10.27
CA GLY A 87 -0.19 7.99 10.24
C GLY A 87 -0.60 8.60 11.57
N ARG A 88 -1.69 8.11 12.19
CA ARG A 88 -2.16 8.58 13.50
C ARG A 88 -1.16 8.29 14.62
N GLN A 89 -0.53 7.12 14.62
CA GLN A 89 0.53 6.80 15.59
C GLN A 89 1.78 7.64 15.38
N ALA A 90 2.20 7.82 14.13
CA ALA A 90 3.39 8.61 13.81
C ALA A 90 3.22 10.07 14.22
N TYR A 91 2.06 10.65 13.91
CA TYR A 91 1.74 12.01 14.36
C TYR A 91 1.80 12.09 15.88
N ARG A 92 1.10 11.18 16.59
CA ARG A 92 1.04 11.16 18.07
C ARG A 92 2.40 10.99 18.74
N ASN A 93 3.28 10.17 18.18
CA ASN A 93 4.61 9.90 18.73
C ASN A 93 5.67 10.94 18.33
N GLY A 94 5.30 11.97 17.53
CA GLY A 94 6.23 13.00 17.06
C GLY A 94 7.28 12.48 16.09
N THR A 95 7.02 11.35 15.42
CA THR A 95 7.95 10.74 14.45
C THR A 95 7.73 11.22 13.02
N ILE A 96 6.84 12.20 12.82
CA ILE A 96 6.68 12.92 11.56
C ILE A 96 7.67 14.08 11.54
N ASP A 97 8.39 14.25 10.44
CA ASP A 97 9.27 15.40 10.27
C ASP A 97 8.44 16.68 10.10
N GLU A 98 8.32 17.44 11.20
CA GLU A 98 7.59 18.71 11.24
C GLU A 98 8.13 19.74 10.23
N ARG A 99 9.42 19.64 9.84
CA ARG A 99 10.02 20.55 8.85
C ARG A 99 9.58 20.23 7.41
N SER A 100 9.07 19.03 7.17
CA SER A 100 8.54 18.61 5.88
C SER A 100 7.06 19.02 5.67
N LEU A 101 6.37 19.43 6.73
CA LEU A 101 4.96 19.82 6.70
C LEU A 101 4.84 21.30 6.31
N VAL A 102 4.25 21.56 5.15
CA VAL A 102 3.94 22.93 4.70
C VAL A 102 2.69 23.49 5.39
N VAL A 103 1.73 22.61 5.69
CA VAL A 103 0.48 22.93 6.40
C VAL A 103 0.21 21.80 7.39
N ASP A 104 -0.05 22.16 8.65
CA ASP A 104 -0.43 21.24 9.72
C ASP A 104 -1.67 21.77 10.47
N ASP A 105 -2.84 21.43 9.95
CA ASP A 105 -4.13 21.81 10.56
C ASP A 105 -4.36 21.09 11.91
N LEU A 106 -3.61 20.03 12.19
CA LEU A 106 -3.70 19.24 13.42
C LEU A 106 -2.81 19.81 14.55
N ALA A 107 -1.99 20.83 14.26
CA ALA A 107 -1.14 21.49 15.24
C ALA A 107 -1.96 22.29 16.27
N ASP A 108 -3.09 22.88 15.87
CA ASP A 108 -3.93 23.69 16.75
C ASP A 108 -4.65 22.86 17.82
N ASP A 109 -5.05 21.62 17.48
CA ASP A 109 -5.61 20.66 18.44
C ASP A 109 -4.59 20.21 19.49
N ARG A 110 -3.29 20.25 19.16
CA ARG A 110 -2.20 19.96 20.13
C ARG A 110 -1.91 21.13 21.06
N ARG A 111 -2.10 22.37 20.58
CA ARG A 111 -1.81 23.61 21.34
C ARG A 111 -2.92 23.98 22.30
N THR A 112 -4.14 23.52 22.04
CA THR A 112 -5.26 23.67 22.97
C THR A 112 -5.02 22.73 24.16
N PRO A 113 -4.75 23.25 25.38
CA PRO A 113 -4.64 22.39 26.56
C PRO A 113 -5.92 21.56 26.68
N PRO A 114 -5.85 20.28 27.12
CA PRO A 114 -7.06 19.52 27.42
C PRO A 114 -7.92 20.41 28.30
N ALA A 115 -9.12 20.76 27.83
CA ALA A 115 -9.98 21.72 28.50
C ALA A 115 -9.94 21.39 29.99
N ALA A 116 -9.47 22.36 30.79
CA ALA A 116 -9.65 22.32 32.22
C ALA A 116 -11.16 22.30 32.41
N GLY A 117 -11.72 21.10 32.53
CA GLY A 117 -13.12 20.90 32.84
C GLY A 117 -13.40 21.61 34.16
N GLY A 118 -14.21 22.66 34.07
CA GLY A 118 -15.09 23.11 35.14
C GLY A 118 -16.50 22.67 34.79
#